data_AF-A0A9X1IR63-F1
#
_entry.id   AF-A0A9X1IR63-F1
#
_cell.length_a   1.000
_cell.length_b   1.000
_cell.length_c   1.000
_cell.angle_alpha   90.00
_cell.angle_beta   90.00
_cell.angle_gamma   90.00
#
_symmetry.space_group_name_H-M   'P 1'
#
loop_
_entity.id
_entity.type
_entity.pdbx_description
1 polymer ?
#
loop_
_entity_poly.entity_id
_entity_poly.type
_entity_poly.pdbx_seq_one_letter_code
_entity_poly.pdbx_strand_id
1 'polypeptide(L)'
;MHDQVDRVDERSLRELVERFYARVREDEQLGPIFNDAIQDWPEHLDKLTAFWSSVMLTSGRYKGNPLAAHIKHRDRITPELFDRWLALWQLTTSEVMDQDAARIIQFKASRIAESLQLGMFFRL
;
A
#
# COMPACT_ATOMS: atom_id res chain seq x y z
N MET A 1 -0.92 2.08 35.03
CA MET A 1 -0.09 1.87 33.83
C MET A 1 -1.03 1.36 32.77
N HIS A 2 -1.65 2.26 32.00
CA HIS A 2 -2.56 1.85 30.92
C HIS A 2 -1.68 1.36 29.78
N ASP A 3 -1.63 0.04 29.59
CA ASP A 3 -1.07 -0.62 28.41
C ASP A 3 -1.87 -0.17 27.20
N GLN A 4 -1.46 0.94 26.62
CA GLN A 4 -1.95 1.39 25.35
C GLN A 4 -1.08 0.74 24.28
N VAL A 5 -1.31 -0.57 24.06
CA VAL A 5 -1.00 -1.18 22.76
C VAL A 5 -1.95 -0.49 21.79
N ASP A 6 -1.50 0.59 21.15
CA ASP A 6 -2.31 1.28 20.16
C ASP A 6 -2.49 0.37 18.95
N ARG A 7 -3.62 -0.32 19.01
CA ARG A 7 -4.14 -1.24 18.00
C ARG A 7 -4.22 -0.50 16.68
N VAL A 8 -3.74 -1.12 15.60
CA VAL A 8 -4.01 -0.66 14.23
C VAL A 8 -5.51 -0.37 14.11
N ASP A 9 -5.84 0.84 13.68
CA ASP A 9 -7.21 1.34 13.59
C ASP A 9 -7.42 2.13 12.29
N GLU A 10 -8.65 2.58 12.04
CA GLU A 10 -8.98 3.28 10.80
C GLU A 10 -8.21 4.61 10.65
N ARG A 11 -7.94 5.30 11.77
CA ARG A 11 -7.26 6.59 11.76
C ARG A 11 -5.78 6.43 11.42
N SER A 12 -5.08 5.51 12.08
CA SER A 12 -3.68 5.20 11.82
C SER A 12 -3.46 4.65 10.42
N LEU A 13 -4.39 3.84 9.89
CA LEU A 13 -4.37 3.40 8.50
C LEU A 13 -4.56 4.55 7.51
N ARG A 14 -5.49 5.48 7.78
CA ARG A 14 -5.70 6.67 6.95
C ARG A 14 -4.41 7.51 6.89
N GLU A 15 -3.86 7.84 8.05
CA GLU A 15 -2.63 8.64 8.15
C GLU A 15 -1.45 7.96 7.44
N LEU A 16 -1.26 6.66 7.65
CA LEU A 16 -0.22 5.89 6.97
C LEU A 16 -0.38 5.98 5.45
N VAL A 17 -1.59 5.74 4.92
CA VAL A 17 -1.83 5.77 3.47
C VAL A 17 -1.60 7.18 2.92
N GLU A 18 -2.03 8.23 3.60
CA GLU A 18 -1.77 9.62 3.18
C GLU A 18 -0.28 9.92 3.09
N ARG A 19 0.47 9.66 4.16
CA ARG A 19 1.91 9.95 4.20
C ARG A 19 2.69 9.10 3.20
N PHE A 20 2.32 7.83 3.05
CA PHE A 20 2.97 6.94 2.11
C PHE A 20 2.76 7.42 0.66
N TYR A 21 1.53 7.75 0.28
CA TYR A 21 1.26 8.20 -1.09
C TYR A 21 1.73 9.63 -1.38
N ALA A 22 1.86 10.49 -0.37
CA ALA A 22 2.58 11.75 -0.53
C ALA A 22 4.02 11.50 -1.03
N ARG A 23 4.73 10.53 -0.45
CA ARG A 23 6.09 10.14 -0.87
C ARG A 23 6.10 9.48 -2.25
N VAL A 24 5.18 8.56 -2.51
CA VAL A 24 5.08 7.88 -3.82
C VAL A 24 4.89 8.89 -4.96
N ARG A 25 4.15 9.98 -4.73
CA ARG A 25 3.89 11.02 -5.74
C ARG A 25 5.11 11.86 -6.08
N GLU A 26 6.01 12.03 -5.12
CA GLU A 26 7.26 12.78 -5.26
C GLU A 26 8.42 11.90 -5.74
N ASP A 27 8.26 10.57 -5.66
CA ASP A 27 9.26 9.62 -6.10
C ASP A 27 9.49 9.66 -7.61
N GLU A 28 10.75 9.79 -8.05
CA GLU A 28 11.09 9.98 -9.46
C GLU A 28 10.68 8.80 -10.38
N GLN A 29 10.58 7.58 -9.84
CA GLN A 29 10.27 6.38 -10.63
C GLN A 29 8.80 5.96 -10.48
N LEU A 30 8.26 6.02 -9.25
CA LEU A 30 6.88 5.65 -8.97
C LEU A 30 5.91 6.80 -9.31
N GLY A 31 6.29 8.04 -9.00
CA GLY A 31 5.47 9.24 -9.14
C GLY A 31 4.82 9.35 -10.52
N PRO A 32 5.58 9.29 -11.64
CA PRO A 32 5.00 9.36 -12.98
C PRO A 32 3.92 8.28 -13.24
N ILE A 33 4.07 7.06 -12.73
CA ILE A 33 3.10 5.98 -12.94
C ILE A 33 1.79 6.29 -12.22
N PHE A 34 1.88 6.68 -10.96
CA PHE A 34 0.70 6.97 -10.13
C PHE A 34 0.03 8.29 -10.52
N ASN A 35 0.81 9.35 -10.75
CA ASN A 35 0.30 10.68 -11.12
C ASN A 35 -0.40 10.67 -12.48
N ASP A 36 0.04 9.85 -13.43
CA ASP A 36 -0.65 9.71 -14.73
C ASP A 36 -1.93 8.86 -14.61
N ALA A 37 -1.91 7.83 -13.75
CA ALA A 37 -3.01 6.88 -13.62
C ALA A 37 -4.16 7.37 -12.74
N ILE A 38 -3.89 8.27 -11.79
CA ILE A 38 -4.83 8.72 -10.76
C ILE A 38 -5.18 10.19 -10.98
N GLN A 39 -6.44 10.44 -11.32
CA GLN A 39 -6.98 11.79 -11.50
C GLN A 39 -7.60 12.33 -10.20
N ASP A 40 -8.33 11.48 -9.46
CA ASP A 40 -8.91 11.81 -8.16
C ASP A 40 -8.11 11.16 -7.03
N TRP A 41 -7.21 11.95 -6.45
CA TRP A 41 -6.37 11.51 -5.33
C TRP A 41 -7.16 11.24 -4.05
N PRO A 42 -8.07 12.13 -3.59
CA PRO A 42 -8.94 11.84 -2.46
C PRO A 42 -9.68 10.50 -2.56
N GLU A 43 -10.35 10.23 -3.69
CA GLU A 43 -11.07 8.97 -3.89
C GLU A 43 -10.12 7.76 -3.87
N HIS A 44 -8.96 7.89 -4.50
CA HIS A 44 -7.96 6.82 -4.53
C HIS A 44 -7.44 6.49 -3.12
N LEU A 45 -7.15 7.53 -2.33
CA LEU A 45 -6.68 7.42 -0.96
C LEU A 45 -7.73 6.77 -0.04
N ASP A 46 -9.01 7.09 -0.22
CA ASP A 46 -10.11 6.42 0.50
C ASP A 46 -10.20 4.94 0.16
N LYS A 47 -10.09 4.60 -1.14
CA LYS A 47 -10.09 3.21 -1.62
C LYS A 47 -8.92 2.41 -1.04
N LEU A 48 -7.74 2.99 -0.95
CA LEU A 48 -6.55 2.35 -0.38
C LEU A 48 -6.64 2.20 1.13
N THR A 49 -7.26 3.17 1.81
CA THR A 49 -7.55 3.06 3.25
C THR A 49 -8.53 1.91 3.50
N ALA A 50 -9.59 1.80 2.69
CA ALA A 50 -10.51 0.67 2.74
C ALA A 50 -9.81 -0.67 2.44
N PHE A 51 -8.84 -0.70 1.51
CA PHE A 51 -8.03 -1.88 1.22
C PHE A 51 -7.25 -2.34 2.44
N TRP A 52 -6.48 -1.45 3.05
CA TRP A 52 -5.68 -1.79 4.23
C TRP A 52 -6.54 -2.09 5.45
N SER A 53 -7.69 -1.43 5.61
CA SER A 53 -8.68 -1.79 6.63
C SER A 53 -9.21 -3.21 6.44
N SER A 54 -9.53 -3.64 5.20
CA SER A 54 -9.89 -5.03 4.94
C SER A 54 -8.75 -6.01 5.28
N VAL A 55 -7.50 -5.65 4.99
CA VAL A 55 -6.32 -6.52 5.24
C VAL A 55 -6.00 -6.65 6.72
N MET A 56 -6.02 -5.54 7.46
CA MET A 56 -5.55 -5.47 8.84
C MET A 56 -6.68 -5.67 9.85
N LEU A 57 -7.88 -5.18 9.55
CA LEU A 57 -9.02 -5.15 10.47
C LEU A 57 -10.15 -6.08 10.04
N THR A 58 -10.03 -6.75 8.89
CA THR A 58 -11.08 -7.65 8.34
C THR A 58 -12.42 -6.92 8.18
N SER A 59 -12.40 -5.61 7.91
CA SER A 59 -13.61 -4.78 7.80
C SER A 59 -14.47 -5.12 6.57
N GLY A 60 -13.88 -5.72 5.55
CA GLY A 60 -14.55 -6.07 4.30
C GLY A 60 -14.97 -4.87 3.44
N ARG A 61 -14.47 -3.66 3.74
CA ARG A 61 -14.83 -2.41 3.03
C ARG A 61 -14.32 -2.37 1.59
N TYR A 62 -13.16 -2.96 1.33
CA TYR A 62 -12.63 -3.04 -0.03
C TYR A 62 -13.26 -4.20 -0.82
N LYS A 63 -13.81 -3.88 -2.00
CA LYS A 63 -14.46 -4.82 -2.92
C LYS A 63 -13.76 -4.91 -4.30
N GLY A 64 -12.56 -4.35 -4.42
CA GLY A 64 -11.83 -4.32 -5.69
C GLY A 64 -11.04 -5.59 -5.99
N ASN A 65 -10.42 -5.62 -7.17
CA ASN A 65 -9.46 -6.64 -7.58
C ASN A 65 -8.08 -5.97 -7.78
N PRO A 66 -7.15 -6.09 -6.81
CA PRO A 66 -5.84 -5.46 -6.88
C PRO A 66 -5.06 -5.92 -8.12
N LEU A 67 -5.03 -7.22 -8.41
CA LEU A 67 -4.28 -7.76 -9.56
C LEU A 67 -4.76 -7.15 -10.88
N ALA A 68 -6.07 -7.10 -11.10
CA ALA A 68 -6.63 -6.49 -12.31
C ALA A 68 -6.28 -5.01 -12.44
N ALA A 69 -6.20 -4.26 -11.32
CA ALA A 69 -5.80 -2.87 -11.34
C ALA A 69 -4.32 -2.70 -11.75
N HIS A 70 -3.42 -3.56 -11.27
CA HIS A 70 -2.00 -3.48 -11.61
C HIS A 70 -1.71 -3.98 -13.03
N ILE A 71 -2.41 -5.03 -13.51
CA ILE A 71 -2.28 -5.53 -14.90
C ILE A 71 -2.57 -4.44 -15.94
N LYS A 72 -3.50 -3.51 -15.67
CA LYS A 72 -3.78 -2.38 -16.58
C LYS A 72 -2.56 -1.49 -16.85
N HIS A 73 -1.57 -1.52 -15.96
CA HIS A 73 -0.35 -0.73 -16.05
C HIS A 73 0.90 -1.61 -16.22
N ARG A 74 0.74 -2.87 -16.64
CA ARG A 74 1.83 -3.85 -16.76
C ARG A 74 3.00 -3.40 -17.64
N ASP A 75 2.75 -2.55 -18.62
CA ASP A 75 3.80 -2.05 -19.53
C ASP A 75 4.69 -0.98 -18.88
N ARG A 76 4.28 -0.45 -17.71
CA ARG A 76 4.99 0.58 -16.94
C ARG A 76 5.49 0.07 -15.59
N ILE A 77 5.02 -1.07 -15.13
CA ILE A 77 5.38 -1.65 -13.83
C ILE A 77 6.42 -2.74 -14.05
N THR A 78 7.58 -2.61 -13.40
CA THR A 78 8.65 -3.61 -13.39
C THR A 78 8.80 -4.19 -11.98
N PRO A 79 9.47 -5.36 -11.82
CA PRO A 79 9.78 -5.91 -10.50
C PRO A 79 10.51 -4.94 -9.57
N GLU A 80 11.47 -4.16 -10.09
CA GLU A 80 12.27 -3.21 -9.30
C GLU A 80 11.41 -2.10 -8.67
N LEU A 81 10.30 -1.74 -9.32
CA LEU A 81 9.36 -0.76 -8.79
C LEU A 81 8.58 -1.31 -7.57
N PHE A 82 8.38 -2.63 -7.46
CA PHE A 82 7.83 -3.22 -6.25
C PHE A 82 8.81 -3.08 -5.08
N ASP A 83 10.10 -3.33 -5.29
CA ASP A 83 11.12 -3.17 -4.24
C ASP A 83 11.18 -1.72 -3.76
N ARG A 84 11.13 -0.76 -4.69
CA ARG A 84 11.09 0.67 -4.37
C ARG A 84 9.84 1.06 -3.59
N TRP A 85 8.68 0.56 -4.01
CA TRP A 85 7.40 0.78 -3.31
C TRP A 85 7.45 0.20 -1.89
N LEU A 86 8.00 -1.01 -1.71
CA LEU A 86 8.15 -1.67 -0.42
C LEU A 86 9.13 -0.93 0.50
N ALA A 87 10.21 -0.36 -0.04
CA ALA A 87 11.16 0.44 0.72
C ALA A 87 10.51 1.73 1.27
N LEU A 88 9.74 2.45 0.45
CA LEU A 88 8.97 3.62 0.91
C LEU A 88 7.89 3.23 1.92
N TRP A 89 7.28 2.06 1.75
CA TRP A 89 6.27 1.53 2.68
C TRP A 89 6.90 1.22 4.04
N GLN A 90 8.06 0.55 4.05
CA GLN A 90 8.81 0.25 5.26
C GLN A 90 9.22 1.52 6.00
N LEU A 91 9.75 2.52 5.28
CA LEU A 91 10.09 3.81 5.86
C LEU A 91 8.87 4.45 6.53
N THR A 92 7.77 4.60 5.79
CA THR A 92 6.58 5.29 6.29
C THR A 92 5.93 4.57 7.47
N THR A 93 5.81 3.24 7.40
CA THR A 93 5.24 2.45 8.51
C THR A 93 6.09 2.55 9.77
N SER A 94 7.42 2.61 9.64
CA SER A 94 8.33 2.74 10.79
C SER A 94 8.27 4.12 11.46
N GLU A 95 7.81 5.15 10.74
CA GLU A 95 7.63 6.51 11.28
C GLU A 95 6.23 6.76 11.87
N VAL A 96 5.21 6.07 11.36
CA VAL A 96 3.80 6.34 11.67
C VAL A 96 3.22 5.38 12.69
N MET A 97 3.81 4.19 12.83
CA MET A 97 3.28 3.12 13.68
C MET A 97 4.33 2.62 14.67
N ASP A 98 3.84 2.06 15.77
CA ASP A 98 4.68 1.29 16.67
C ASP A 98 5.35 0.12 15.96
N GLN A 99 6.51 -0.28 16.49
CA GLN A 99 7.39 -1.26 15.86
C GLN A 99 6.68 -2.59 15.55
N ASP A 100 5.82 -3.07 16.45
CA ASP A 100 5.09 -4.33 16.27
C ASP A 100 4.03 -4.23 15.16
N ALA A 101 3.25 -3.15 15.15
CA ALA A 101 2.27 -2.88 14.10
C ALA A 101 2.92 -2.70 12.73
N ALA A 102 4.02 -1.94 12.67
CA ALA A 102 4.81 -1.72 11.47
C ALA A 102 5.31 -3.04 10.87
N ARG A 103 5.91 -3.93 11.69
CA ARG A 103 6.39 -5.24 11.22
C ARG A 103 5.27 -6.10 10.63
N ILE A 104 4.08 -6.12 11.24
CA ILE A 104 2.95 -6.92 10.75
C ILE A 104 2.49 -6.40 9.39
N ILE A 105 2.25 -5.09 9.25
CA ILE A 105 1.72 -4.54 8.01
C ILE A 105 2.77 -4.55 6.87
N GLN A 106 4.06 -4.41 7.19
CA GLN A 106 5.16 -4.60 6.24
C GLN A 106 5.20 -6.04 5.72
N PHE A 107 5.05 -7.04 6.60
CA PHE A 107 4.98 -8.45 6.18
C PHE A 107 3.76 -8.73 5.30
N LYS A 108 2.59 -8.14 5.60
CA LYS A 108 1.42 -8.27 4.73
C LYS A 108 1.66 -7.64 3.36
N ALA A 109 2.29 -6.46 3.31
CA ALA A 109 2.63 -5.78 2.07
C ALA A 109 3.56 -6.61 1.18
N SER A 110 4.61 -7.22 1.75
CA SER A 110 5.55 -8.05 0.97
C SER A 110 4.86 -9.27 0.35
N ARG A 111 3.97 -9.94 1.10
CA ARG A 111 3.19 -11.08 0.58
C ARG A 111 2.22 -10.69 -0.53
N ILE A 112 1.60 -9.51 -0.42
CA ILE A 112 0.73 -8.97 -1.49
C ILE A 112 1.57 -8.63 -2.72
N ALA A 113 2.71 -7.96 -2.56
CA ALA A 113 3.62 -7.62 -3.65
C ALA A 113 4.11 -8.89 -4.39
N GLU A 114 4.53 -9.92 -3.66
CA GLU A 114 4.93 -11.22 -4.23
C GLU A 114 3.80 -11.84 -5.06
N SER A 115 2.57 -11.86 -4.52
CA SER A 115 1.41 -12.39 -5.24
C SER A 115 1.07 -11.60 -6.49
N LEU A 116 1.20 -10.26 -6.47
CA LEU A 116 0.98 -9.40 -7.63
C LEU A 116 2.05 -9.64 -8.70
N GLN A 117 3.33 -9.68 -8.30
CA GLN A 117 4.45 -9.95 -9.21
C GLN A 117 4.29 -11.30 -9.92
N LEU A 118 3.94 -12.37 -9.18
CA LEU A 118 3.64 -13.67 -9.76
C LEU A 118 2.49 -13.59 -10.77
N GLY A 119 1.41 -12.89 -10.42
CA GLY A 119 0.24 -12.74 -11.28
C GLY A 119 0.48 -11.89 -12.53
N MET A 120 1.40 -10.92 -12.47
CA MET A 120 1.70 -9.99 -13.57
C MET A 120 2.75 -10.52 -14.53
N PHE A 121 3.80 -11.18 -14.02
CA PHE A 121 5.00 -11.50 -14.81
C PHE A 121 5.16 -12.99 -15.12
N PHE A 122 4.55 -13.89 -14.33
CA PHE A 122 4.77 -15.33 -14.44
C PHE A 122 3.52 -16.12 -14.86
N ARG A 123 2.48 -15.43 -15.35
CA ARG A 123 1.31 -16.11 -15.91
C ARG A 123 1.66 -16.74 -17.27
N LEU A 124 1.69 -18.09 -17.27
CA LEU A 124 1.65 -19.01 -18.41
C LEU A 124 0.44 -18.75 -19.31
#